data_AF-A0A2H2Z726-F1
#
_entry.id   AF-A0A2H2Z726-F1
#
_cell.length_a   1.000
_cell.length_b   1.000
_cell.length_c   1.000
_cell.angle_alpha   90.00
_cell.angle_beta   90.00
_cell.angle_gamma   90.00
#
_symmetry.space_group_name_H-M   'P 1'
#
loop_
_entity.id
_entity.type
_entity.pdbx_description
1 polymer ?
#
loop_
_entity_poly.entity_id
_entity_poly.type
_entity_poly.pdbx_seq_one_letter_code
_entity_poly.pdbx_strand_id
1 'polypeptide(L)'
;MAIRKTLVQALAASAMANLVHAHAIVAPAGQLDARTHPSPTCDPSQTVTQTETTTVTSWTALLTITLGGPGTKTVTETTTTTTTASPTFTLPSCPTQCPPPPSCNNLGFDWAYYNSSARNTDTTYSSFHPDFFKNTAPVYVGTTSYVGGLYGQSSTEMTGPIYDSSRVSFALDYFALNHHAYIYACERGTYTVDIPYANDAVYLWTGAKAYSGWTDANADAKALYDQPDHIAGRASFRFSVPAGTYVPVRFFYGQAQYGGGFSFNVTAPSGQVIVSDWETFSPYVVRYSCDGTTAPAFPAFGRET
;
A
#
# COMPACT_ATOMS: atom_id res chain seq x y z
N MET A 1 60.91 -28.97 30.74
CA MET A 1 60.63 -27.56 30.39
C MET A 1 60.11 -27.54 28.95
N ALA A 2 58.79 -27.23 28.77
CA ALA A 2 58.04 -26.83 27.55
C ALA A 2 58.05 -27.74 26.27
N ILE A 3 57.05 -27.85 25.36
CA ILE A 3 55.58 -27.69 25.22
C ILE A 3 55.20 -28.10 23.76
N ARG A 4 54.08 -28.88 23.54
CA ARG A 4 53.10 -28.98 22.39
C ARG A 4 53.58 -29.27 20.92
N LYS A 5 52.82 -29.78 19.93
CA LYS A 5 51.44 -30.33 19.67
C LYS A 5 51.41 -30.97 18.24
N THR A 6 50.71 -32.10 18.08
CA THR A 6 49.68 -32.56 17.06
C THR A 6 49.51 -31.82 15.70
N LEU A 7 49.09 -32.40 14.55
CA LEU A 7 47.94 -33.29 14.21
C LEU A 7 48.02 -33.82 12.74
N VAL A 8 47.19 -34.85 12.43
CA VAL A 8 47.11 -35.71 11.22
C VAL A 8 45.99 -35.31 10.24
N GLN A 9 46.14 -35.61 8.94
CA GLN A 9 45.07 -35.74 7.93
C GLN A 9 45.40 -36.86 6.91
N ALA A 10 44.43 -37.75 6.62
CA ALA A 10 44.28 -38.44 5.32
C ALA A 10 42.86 -39.04 5.18
N LEU A 11 42.26 -38.83 4.01
CA LEU A 11 40.95 -39.33 3.57
C LEU A 11 41.04 -40.71 2.86
N ALA A 12 39.92 -41.46 2.88
CA ALA A 12 39.19 -42.00 1.72
C ALA A 12 38.83 -43.52 1.72
N ALA A 13 37.51 -43.75 1.65
CA ALA A 13 36.76 -44.63 0.74
C ALA A 13 36.50 -46.14 0.98
N SER A 14 35.20 -46.47 0.88
CA SER A 14 34.55 -47.59 0.16
C SER A 14 34.48 -49.00 0.77
N ALA A 15 33.25 -49.48 1.03
CA ALA A 15 32.66 -50.66 0.35
C ALA A 15 31.20 -50.94 0.79
N MET A 16 30.34 -51.22 -0.19
CA MET A 16 28.97 -51.75 -0.06
C MET A 16 28.97 -53.24 0.29
N ALA A 17 27.96 -53.73 1.04
CA ALA A 17 26.98 -54.75 0.58
C ALA A 17 26.16 -55.42 1.72
N ASN A 18 24.87 -55.60 1.42
CA ASN A 18 23.92 -56.64 1.87
C ASN A 18 22.99 -56.43 3.09
N LEU A 19 21.77 -56.03 2.73
CA LEU A 19 20.43 -56.54 3.12
C LEU A 19 20.32 -57.40 4.39
N VAL A 20 19.56 -56.90 5.38
CA VAL A 20 18.44 -57.64 5.98
C VAL A 20 17.27 -56.67 6.20
N HIS A 21 16.11 -57.07 5.69
CA HIS A 21 14.82 -56.41 5.88
C HIS A 21 14.44 -56.34 7.36
N ALA A 22 14.13 -55.14 7.85
CA ALA A 22 13.34 -54.97 9.07
C ALA A 22 12.14 -54.07 8.76
N HIS A 23 10.96 -54.62 9.03
CA HIS A 23 9.65 -54.07 8.72
C HIS A 23 9.47 -52.65 9.27
N ALA A 24 8.96 -51.76 8.41
CA ALA A 24 8.38 -50.50 8.80
C ALA A 24 7.15 -50.75 9.69
N ILE A 25 7.16 -50.21 10.91
CA ILE A 25 5.94 -49.92 11.65
C ILE A 25 5.58 -48.48 11.31
N VAL A 26 4.69 -48.33 10.33
CA VAL A 26 4.04 -47.05 10.02
C VAL A 26 2.94 -46.84 11.06
N ALA A 27 3.11 -45.82 11.90
CA ALA A 27 2.03 -45.23 12.69
C ALA A 27 1.66 -43.88 12.05
N PRO A 28 0.38 -43.47 12.13
CA PRO A 28 -0.33 -42.82 11.03
C PRO A 28 0.09 -41.37 10.78
N ALA A 29 -0.04 -40.96 9.52
CA ALA A 29 -0.03 -39.57 9.10
C ALA A 29 -1.12 -38.81 9.89
N GLY A 30 -0.69 -38.09 10.93
CA GLY A 30 -1.49 -37.04 11.53
C GLY A 30 -1.72 -35.97 10.48
N GLN A 31 -2.96 -35.91 10.01
CA GLN A 31 -3.52 -34.91 9.12
C GLN A 31 -3.16 -33.50 9.64
N LEU A 32 -2.13 -32.90 9.05
CA LEU A 32 -1.90 -31.47 9.20
C LEU A 32 -2.93 -30.77 8.31
N ASP A 33 -3.88 -30.12 8.98
CA ASP A 33 -4.87 -29.24 8.37
C ASP A 33 -4.21 -28.38 7.29
N ALA A 34 -4.83 -28.35 6.11
CA ALA A 34 -4.58 -27.33 5.10
C ALA A 34 -4.96 -25.98 5.71
N ARG A 35 -4.01 -25.37 6.42
CA ARG A 35 -4.15 -24.02 6.94
C ARG A 35 -4.16 -23.12 5.70
N THR A 36 -5.32 -22.52 5.43
CA THR A 36 -5.47 -21.46 4.44
C THR A 36 -4.41 -20.40 4.70
N HIS A 37 -3.40 -20.33 3.83
CA HIS A 37 -2.45 -19.23 3.85
C HIS A 37 -3.22 -17.95 3.51
N PRO A 38 -3.18 -16.89 4.35
CA PRO A 38 -3.50 -15.58 3.84
C PRO A 38 -2.52 -15.31 2.67
N SER A 39 -3.03 -14.80 1.55
CA SER A 39 -2.19 -14.21 0.51
C SER A 39 -1.14 -13.32 1.19
N PRO A 40 0.15 -13.41 0.83
CA PRO A 40 1.18 -12.67 1.52
C PRO A 40 0.94 -11.18 1.32
N THR A 41 0.42 -10.51 2.35
CA THR A 41 0.47 -9.06 2.48
C THR A 41 1.90 -8.69 2.82
N CYS A 42 2.58 -8.03 1.89
CA CYS A 42 3.95 -7.58 2.06
C CYS A 42 4.00 -6.41 3.06
N ASP A 43 4.12 -6.72 4.34
CA ASP A 43 4.50 -5.76 5.37
C ASP A 43 6.05 -5.72 5.45
N PRO A 44 6.71 -4.61 5.04
CA PRO A 44 8.16 -4.49 5.09
C PRO A 44 8.72 -4.38 6.53
N SER A 45 7.86 -4.34 7.56
CA SER A 45 8.27 -4.30 8.96
C SER A 45 8.39 -5.67 9.64
N GLN A 46 7.97 -6.75 8.97
CA GLN A 46 7.91 -8.08 9.59
C GLN A 46 8.97 -9.01 9.00
N THR A 47 10.11 -9.13 9.68
CA THR A 47 10.95 -10.33 9.53
C THR A 47 10.21 -11.49 10.21
N VAL A 48 9.45 -12.27 9.43
CA VAL A 48 8.85 -13.51 9.95
C VAL A 48 9.95 -14.56 10.07
N THR A 49 10.60 -14.63 11.24
CA THR A 49 11.46 -15.76 11.58
C THR A 49 10.57 -16.94 11.93
N GLN A 50 10.34 -17.83 10.97
CA GLN A 50 9.64 -19.07 11.24
C GLN A 50 10.64 -20.09 11.80
N THR A 51 10.63 -20.26 13.12
CA THR A 51 11.42 -21.30 13.80
C THR A 51 10.66 -22.61 13.73
N GLU A 52 10.99 -23.48 12.77
CA GLU A 52 10.57 -24.87 12.83
C GLU A 52 11.46 -25.63 13.83
N THR A 53 10.88 -25.99 14.97
CA THR A 53 11.55 -26.81 15.99
C THR A 53 11.37 -28.28 15.64
N THR A 54 12.43 -28.92 15.15
CA THR A 54 12.43 -30.38 14.96
C THR A 54 13.19 -31.03 16.12
N THR A 55 12.50 -31.76 16.99
CA THR A 55 13.12 -32.47 18.10
C THR A 55 13.60 -33.83 17.61
N VAL A 56 14.92 -34.04 17.50
CA VAL A 56 15.49 -35.36 17.19
C VAL A 56 16.04 -35.97 18.47
N THR A 57 15.41 -37.04 18.94
CA THR A 57 15.88 -37.82 20.09
C THR A 57 16.80 -38.94 19.57
N SER A 58 18.11 -38.81 19.80
CA SER A 58 19.07 -39.87 19.49
C SER A 58 19.45 -40.66 20.74
N TRP A 59 19.47 -41.99 20.64
CA TRP A 59 19.93 -42.89 21.70
C TRP A 59 21.34 -43.39 21.38
N THR A 60 22.26 -43.29 22.34
CA THR A 60 23.59 -43.90 22.23
C THR A 60 23.57 -45.25 22.96
N ALA A 61 23.70 -46.36 22.23
CA ALA A 61 23.89 -47.67 22.84
C ALA A 61 25.36 -47.84 23.25
N LEU A 62 25.61 -48.16 24.52
CA LEU A 62 26.94 -48.52 25.01
C LEU A 62 27.21 -50.01 24.77
N LEU A 63 28.39 -50.31 24.22
CA LEU A 63 28.89 -51.67 24.02
C LEU A 63 29.45 -52.21 25.34
N THR A 64 28.88 -53.29 25.85
CA THR A 64 29.34 -53.95 27.08
C THR A 64 30.36 -55.04 26.76
N ILE A 65 31.58 -54.93 27.30
CA ILE A 65 32.58 -56.01 27.27
C ILE A 65 32.60 -56.67 28.65
N THR A 66 32.14 -57.92 28.72
CA THR A 66 32.16 -58.72 29.94
C THR A 66 33.51 -59.43 30.06
N LEU A 67 34.33 -59.04 31.02
CA LEU A 67 35.51 -59.80 31.42
C LEU A 67 35.11 -60.71 32.59
N GLY A 68 35.28 -62.02 32.41
CA GLY A 68 34.85 -63.04 33.35
C GLY A 68 35.56 -62.93 34.71
N GLY A 69 34.79 -62.65 35.76
CA GLY A 69 35.20 -62.75 37.15
C GLY A 69 34.01 -62.49 38.08
N PRO A 70 33.84 -63.24 39.19
CA PRO A 70 32.65 -63.12 40.03
C PRO A 70 32.77 -61.86 40.90
N GLY A 71 31.91 -60.86 40.65
CA GLY A 71 31.76 -59.73 41.59
C GLY A 71 31.40 -58.36 41.02
N THR A 72 30.96 -58.21 39.78
CA THR A 72 30.64 -56.89 39.23
C THR A 72 29.15 -56.55 39.37
N LYS A 73 28.85 -55.43 40.04
CA LYS A 73 27.52 -54.80 40.04
C LYS A 73 27.46 -53.80 38.89
N THR A 74 26.41 -53.90 38.09
CA THR A 74 26.16 -53.04 36.93
C THR A 74 25.34 -51.81 37.33
N VAL A 75 25.81 -50.61 36.97
CA VAL A 75 25.01 -49.37 37.01
C VAL A 75 24.90 -48.84 35.60
N THR A 76 23.67 -48.69 35.11
CA THR A 76 23.37 -48.13 33.79
C THR A 76 23.05 -46.64 33.95
N GLU A 77 23.89 -45.75 33.44
CA GLU A 77 23.59 -44.32 33.34
C GLU A 77 23.15 -43.98 31.92
N THR A 78 21.94 -43.42 31.78
CA THR A 78 21.39 -42.94 30.51
C THR A 78 21.59 -41.43 30.43
N THR A 79 22.32 -40.95 29.43
CA THR A 79 22.45 -39.50 29.17
C THR A 79 21.64 -39.13 27.93
N THR A 80 20.72 -38.17 28.07
CA THR A 80 19.93 -37.63 26.95
C THR A 80 20.59 -36.34 26.46
N THR A 81 20.89 -36.24 25.17
CA THR A 81 21.41 -35.01 24.55
C THR A 81 20.41 -34.48 23.53
N THR A 82 19.95 -33.25 23.73
CA THR A 82 19.05 -32.55 22.80
C THR A 82 19.86 -31.61 21.93
N THR A 83 19.87 -31.80 20.61
CA THR A 83 20.47 -30.84 19.66
C THR A 83 19.37 -30.13 18.90
N THR A 84 19.41 -28.80 18.88
CA THR A 84 18.46 -27.95 18.15
C THR A 84 19.16 -27.43 16.89
N ALA A 85 18.65 -27.77 15.70
CA ALA A 85 19.12 -27.23 14.45
C ALA A 85 17.99 -26.39 13.83
N SER A 86 18.29 -25.14 13.47
CA SER A 86 17.34 -24.23 12.81
C SER A 86 17.85 -23.95 11.39
N PRO A 87 17.19 -24.46 10.33
CA PRO A 87 17.56 -24.10 8.97
C PRO A 87 17.18 -22.65 8.69
N THR A 88 18.16 -21.82 8.31
CA THR A 88 17.91 -20.43 7.89
C THR A 88 17.56 -20.43 6.41
N PHE A 89 16.28 -20.27 6.07
CA PHE A 89 15.85 -20.02 4.70
C PHE A 89 15.81 -18.51 4.46
N THR A 90 16.66 -18.01 3.57
CA THR A 90 16.55 -16.65 3.07
C THR A 90 15.52 -16.65 1.95
N LEU A 91 14.35 -16.06 2.19
CA LEU A 91 13.37 -15.81 1.13
C LEU A 91 14.03 -14.97 0.01
N PRO A 92 13.70 -15.20 -1.27
CA PRO A 92 14.12 -14.26 -2.32
C PRO A 92 13.61 -12.87 -1.93
N SER A 93 14.55 -11.93 -1.76
CA SER A 93 14.23 -10.54 -1.52
C SER A 93 13.24 -10.07 -2.57
N CYS A 94 12.06 -9.57 -2.13
CA CYS A 94 11.24 -8.71 -2.98
C CYS A 94 12.15 -7.63 -3.60
N PRO A 95 11.92 -7.20 -4.85
CA PRO A 95 12.70 -6.13 -5.45
C PRO A 95 12.71 -4.94 -4.50
N THR A 96 13.91 -4.60 -4.05
CA THR A 96 14.18 -3.51 -3.13
C THR A 96 13.80 -2.19 -3.81
N GLN A 97 12.83 -1.52 -3.19
CA GLN A 97 12.69 -0.08 -3.07
C GLN A 97 12.23 0.67 -4.32
N CYS A 98 10.92 0.93 -4.36
CA CYS A 98 10.38 2.20 -4.81
C CYS A 98 10.68 3.22 -3.70
N PRO A 99 11.79 3.99 -3.74
CA PRO A 99 12.02 5.01 -2.72
C PRO A 99 11.06 6.17 -2.95
N PRO A 100 10.55 6.81 -1.88
CA PRO A 100 9.85 8.07 -2.04
C PRO A 100 10.79 9.16 -2.58
N PRO A 101 10.26 10.20 -3.23
CA PRO A 101 11.07 11.34 -3.62
C PRO A 101 11.63 12.06 -2.38
N PRO A 102 12.67 12.89 -2.54
CA PRO A 102 13.11 13.78 -1.47
C PRO A 102 11.94 14.58 -0.89
N SER A 103 11.88 14.69 0.44
CA SER A 103 10.87 15.48 1.16
C SER A 103 11.46 16.83 1.57
N CYS A 104 10.69 17.90 1.37
CA CYS A 104 11.04 19.28 1.67
C CYS A 104 9.78 20.07 2.08
N ASN A 105 8.99 19.46 2.98
CA ASN A 105 7.69 19.99 3.41
C ASN A 105 6.67 20.15 2.26
N ASN A 106 6.73 19.23 1.31
CA ASN A 106 6.00 19.24 0.05
C ASN A 106 4.95 18.14 -0.05
N LEU A 107 4.72 17.33 0.97
CA LEU A 107 3.80 16.18 0.88
C LEU A 107 2.34 16.62 0.71
N GLY A 108 1.54 15.73 0.11
CA GLY A 108 0.09 15.85 0.00
C GLY A 108 -0.40 16.65 -1.21
N PHE A 109 -1.64 17.12 -1.12
CA PHE A 109 -2.33 17.94 -2.10
C PHE A 109 -2.43 19.38 -1.62
N ASP A 110 -2.31 20.33 -2.54
CA ASP A 110 -2.94 21.63 -2.35
C ASP A 110 -4.42 21.49 -2.72
N TRP A 111 -5.30 22.16 -1.97
CA TRP A 111 -6.72 22.16 -2.25
C TRP A 111 -7.35 23.53 -2.01
N ALA A 112 -8.44 23.79 -2.71
CA ALA A 112 -9.20 25.03 -2.60
C ALA A 112 -10.70 24.76 -2.55
N TYR A 113 -11.38 25.53 -1.72
CA TYR A 113 -12.82 25.57 -1.62
C TYR A 113 -13.38 26.80 -2.35
N TYR A 114 -14.46 26.58 -3.09
CA TYR A 114 -15.22 27.61 -3.77
C TYR A 114 -16.70 27.47 -3.44
N ASN A 115 -17.39 28.60 -3.31
CA ASN A 115 -18.84 28.59 -3.40
C ASN A 115 -19.24 28.33 -4.86
N SER A 116 -20.25 27.50 -5.04
CA SER A 116 -20.92 27.25 -6.31
C SER A 116 -22.37 27.72 -6.22
N SER A 117 -23.03 27.89 -7.35
CA SER A 117 -24.50 28.05 -7.42
C SER A 117 -25.13 27.07 -8.40
N ALA A 118 -24.32 26.18 -8.98
CA ALA A 118 -24.77 25.19 -9.93
C ALA A 118 -25.72 24.20 -9.24
N ARG A 119 -26.72 23.76 -10.01
CA ARG A 119 -27.71 22.78 -9.56
C ARG A 119 -27.62 21.55 -10.46
N ASN A 120 -27.66 20.39 -9.84
CA ASN A 120 -27.81 19.16 -10.56
C ASN A 120 -29.31 18.92 -10.75
N THR A 121 -29.76 18.95 -12.00
CA THR A 121 -31.15 18.74 -12.41
C THR A 121 -31.26 17.84 -13.64
N ASP A 122 -30.13 17.29 -14.08
CA ASP A 122 -29.99 16.48 -15.29
C ASP A 122 -29.14 15.24 -14.99
N THR A 123 -28.88 14.42 -16.01
CA THR A 123 -28.19 13.15 -15.86
C THR A 123 -26.66 13.29 -15.73
N THR A 124 -26.13 14.50 -15.85
CA THR A 124 -24.69 14.77 -16.01
C THR A 124 -24.17 15.96 -15.18
N TYR A 125 -25.03 16.61 -14.40
CA TYR A 125 -24.76 17.89 -13.76
C TYR A 125 -24.21 18.94 -14.74
N SER A 126 -24.87 19.11 -15.88
CA SER A 126 -24.36 19.89 -17.03
C SER A 126 -24.14 21.38 -16.75
N SER A 127 -24.73 21.93 -15.67
CA SER A 127 -24.56 23.32 -15.27
C SER A 127 -23.25 23.60 -14.51
N PHE A 128 -22.53 22.55 -14.11
CA PHE A 128 -21.27 22.67 -13.37
C PHE A 128 -20.06 22.58 -14.31
N HIS A 129 -19.31 23.68 -14.37
CA HIS A 129 -18.11 23.80 -15.19
C HIS A 129 -16.89 24.07 -14.31
N PRO A 130 -16.03 23.06 -14.04
CA PRO A 130 -14.83 23.23 -13.23
C PRO A 130 -13.91 24.37 -13.71
N ASP A 131 -13.77 24.55 -15.01
CA ASP A 131 -12.82 25.50 -15.61
C ASP A 131 -13.18 26.97 -15.37
N PHE A 132 -14.44 27.27 -15.03
CA PHE A 132 -14.87 28.56 -14.48
C PHE A 132 -14.01 28.97 -13.27
N PHE A 133 -13.58 28.01 -12.45
CA PHE A 133 -12.83 28.28 -11.22
C PHE A 133 -11.34 28.60 -11.45
N LYS A 134 -10.81 28.43 -12.67
CA LYS A 134 -9.43 28.82 -13.00
C LYS A 134 -9.09 30.25 -12.63
N ASN A 135 -10.04 31.15 -12.82
CA ASN A 135 -9.90 32.60 -12.62
C ASN A 135 -10.80 33.13 -11.50
N THR A 136 -11.35 32.24 -10.68
CA THR A 136 -12.19 32.59 -9.53
C THR A 136 -11.33 32.55 -8.28
N ALA A 137 -11.38 33.59 -7.44
CA ALA A 137 -10.68 33.54 -6.16
C ALA A 137 -11.33 32.49 -5.23
N PRO A 138 -10.56 31.55 -4.66
CA PRO A 138 -11.10 30.60 -3.68
C PRO A 138 -11.47 31.29 -2.37
N VAL A 139 -12.45 30.73 -1.67
CA VAL A 139 -12.81 31.17 -0.31
C VAL A 139 -11.77 30.70 0.69
N TYR A 140 -11.21 29.50 0.45
CA TYR A 140 -10.20 28.89 1.30
C TYR A 140 -9.21 28.10 0.45
N VAL A 141 -7.94 28.10 0.88
CA VAL A 141 -6.87 27.27 0.34
C VAL A 141 -6.18 26.58 1.50
N GLY A 142 -5.88 25.30 1.34
CA GLY A 142 -5.16 24.53 2.34
C GLY A 142 -4.38 23.39 1.71
N THR A 143 -3.82 22.56 2.58
CA THR A 143 -3.18 21.30 2.20
C THR A 143 -3.89 20.14 2.88
N THR A 144 -3.84 18.96 2.27
CA THR A 144 -4.32 17.72 2.89
C THR A 144 -3.49 16.54 2.40
N SER A 145 -3.43 15.46 3.17
CA SER A 145 -2.71 14.24 2.81
C SER A 145 -3.59 13.18 2.12
N TYR A 146 -4.90 13.38 2.10
CA TYR A 146 -5.88 12.44 1.55
C TYR A 146 -6.96 13.16 0.77
N VAL A 147 -7.77 12.37 0.05
CA VAL A 147 -8.74 12.89 -0.92
C VAL A 147 -10.01 12.07 -0.86
N GLY A 148 -11.16 12.73 -0.91
CA GLY A 148 -12.47 12.08 -0.79
C GLY A 148 -12.86 11.90 0.67
N GLY A 149 -13.78 10.98 0.94
CA GLY A 149 -14.26 10.70 2.30
C GLY A 149 -15.21 11.75 2.87
N LEU A 150 -15.58 12.73 2.05
CA LEU A 150 -16.64 13.67 2.36
C LEU A 150 -17.95 12.95 2.06
N TYR A 151 -18.66 12.47 3.08
CA TYR A 151 -19.95 11.83 2.91
C TYR A 151 -21.00 12.55 3.73
N GLY A 152 -22.13 12.83 3.06
CA GLY A 152 -23.34 13.45 3.54
C GLY A 152 -23.43 13.64 5.04
N GLN A 153 -23.13 14.86 5.46
CA GLN A 153 -23.83 15.39 6.62
C GLN A 153 -25.32 15.46 6.25
N SER A 154 -26.17 14.97 7.16
CA SER A 154 -27.63 14.93 6.98
C SER A 154 -28.21 16.29 6.59
N SER A 155 -29.46 16.36 6.13
CA SER A 155 -30.15 17.63 5.84
C SER A 155 -30.22 18.63 7.02
N THR A 156 -29.80 18.21 8.22
CA THR A 156 -29.69 19.06 9.42
C THR A 156 -28.29 19.58 9.69
N GLU A 157 -27.25 19.08 9.03
CA GLU A 157 -25.86 19.50 9.16
C GLU A 157 -25.37 20.03 7.79
N MET A 158 -25.80 21.24 7.44
CA MET A 158 -25.40 21.86 6.15
C MET A 158 -24.03 22.54 6.21
N THR A 159 -23.33 22.45 7.35
CA THR A 159 -22.00 23.04 7.49
C THR A 159 -21.07 22.18 8.32
N GLY A 160 -19.82 22.06 7.90
CA GLY A 160 -18.80 21.33 8.65
C GLY A 160 -17.38 21.60 8.15
N PRO A 161 -16.36 21.11 8.87
CA PRO A 161 -14.99 21.15 8.38
C PRO A 161 -14.84 20.21 7.18
N ILE A 162 -13.94 20.58 6.27
CA ILE A 162 -13.48 19.74 5.15
C ILE A 162 -11.99 19.46 5.34
N TYR A 163 -11.60 18.19 5.38
CA TYR A 163 -10.23 17.77 5.72
C TYR A 163 -9.76 18.34 7.07
N ASP A 164 -8.48 18.72 7.17
CA ASP A 164 -7.83 19.20 8.39
C ASP A 164 -8.21 20.65 8.77
N SER A 165 -9.24 21.22 8.15
CA SER A 165 -9.73 22.58 8.37
C SER A 165 -10.56 22.75 9.65
N SER A 166 -10.27 22.01 10.72
CA SER A 166 -11.03 21.93 11.99
C SER A 166 -11.45 23.26 12.65
N ARG A 167 -10.92 24.40 12.20
CA ARG A 167 -11.26 25.77 12.67
C ARG A 167 -12.16 26.56 11.73
N VAL A 168 -12.54 25.97 10.60
CA VAL A 168 -13.38 26.57 9.55
C VAL A 168 -14.55 25.63 9.30
N SER A 169 -15.75 26.21 9.21
CA SER A 169 -16.95 25.48 8.81
C SER A 169 -17.37 25.96 7.44
N PHE A 170 -17.49 25.03 6.49
CA PHE A 170 -17.90 25.30 5.12
C PHE A 170 -19.35 24.89 4.92
N ALA A 171 -20.03 25.51 3.95
CA ALA A 171 -21.28 24.94 3.45
C ALA A 171 -20.98 23.58 2.80
N LEU A 172 -21.81 22.58 3.11
CA LEU A 172 -21.69 21.24 2.53
C LEU A 172 -22.71 20.99 1.41
N ASP A 173 -23.34 22.05 0.94
CA ASP A 173 -24.09 22.14 -0.29
C ASP A 173 -23.53 23.30 -1.15
N TYR A 174 -23.76 23.23 -2.46
CA TYR A 174 -23.37 24.25 -3.43
C TYR A 174 -21.92 24.70 -3.31
N PHE A 175 -20.99 23.75 -3.41
CA PHE A 175 -19.57 24.06 -3.35
C PHE A 175 -18.75 23.30 -4.38
N ALA A 176 -17.51 23.72 -4.51
CA ALA A 176 -16.54 23.13 -5.41
C ALA A 176 -15.23 22.94 -4.66
N LEU A 177 -14.57 21.79 -4.88
CA LEU A 177 -13.21 21.54 -4.40
C LEU A 177 -12.29 21.29 -5.58
N ASN A 178 -11.24 22.10 -5.67
CA ASN A 178 -10.15 21.89 -6.62
C ASN A 178 -8.94 21.36 -5.86
N HIS A 179 -8.34 20.28 -6.34
CA HIS A 179 -7.17 19.72 -5.73
C HIS A 179 -6.14 19.40 -6.79
N HIS A 180 -4.88 19.66 -6.47
CA HIS A 180 -3.79 19.29 -7.36
C HIS A 180 -2.54 18.89 -6.58
N ALA A 181 -1.82 17.95 -7.17
CA ALA A 181 -0.55 17.45 -6.68
C ALA A 181 0.22 16.80 -7.82
N TYR A 182 1.35 16.20 -7.47
CA TYR A 182 2.09 15.27 -8.27
C TYR A 182 2.07 13.90 -7.61
N ILE A 183 1.79 12.88 -8.41
CA ILE A 183 2.12 11.49 -8.05
C ILE A 183 3.57 11.25 -8.48
N TYR A 184 4.45 10.95 -7.54
CA TYR A 184 5.77 10.43 -7.84
C TYR A 184 5.69 8.96 -8.21
N ALA A 185 5.85 8.67 -9.49
CA ALA A 185 5.84 7.32 -10.03
C ALA A 185 7.20 6.67 -9.81
N CYS A 186 7.44 6.11 -8.62
CA CYS A 186 8.65 5.35 -8.34
C CYS A 186 8.73 4.04 -9.16
N GLU A 187 7.57 3.47 -9.50
CA GLU A 187 7.44 2.25 -10.29
C GLU A 187 7.09 2.63 -11.74
N ARG A 188 7.74 1.96 -12.69
CA ARG A 188 7.29 2.01 -14.07
C ARG A 188 6.04 1.14 -14.18
N GLY A 189 5.00 1.66 -14.80
CA GLY A 189 3.86 0.83 -15.17
C GLY A 189 2.59 1.64 -15.30
N THR A 190 1.47 0.94 -15.23
CA THR A 190 0.13 1.52 -15.33
C THR A 190 -0.41 1.82 -13.94
N TYR A 191 -0.62 3.10 -13.68
CA TYR A 191 -1.38 3.57 -12.53
C TYR A 191 -2.86 3.57 -12.90
N THR A 192 -3.71 3.20 -11.95
CA THR A 192 -5.16 3.25 -12.11
C THR A 192 -5.74 4.26 -11.14
N VAL A 193 -6.58 5.15 -11.65
CA VAL A 193 -7.39 6.06 -10.85
C VAL A 193 -8.82 5.59 -10.91
N ASP A 194 -9.41 5.32 -9.76
CA ASP A 194 -10.80 4.89 -9.64
C ASP A 194 -11.60 5.92 -8.84
N ILE A 195 -12.75 6.29 -9.38
CA ILE A 195 -13.75 7.12 -8.72
C ILE A 195 -14.97 6.21 -8.53
N PRO A 196 -15.03 5.42 -7.45
CA PRO A 196 -16.10 4.44 -7.28
C PRO A 196 -17.42 5.08 -6.86
N TYR A 197 -17.42 6.35 -6.42
CA TYR A 197 -18.61 7.07 -6.04
C TYR A 197 -18.41 8.58 -6.23
N ALA A 198 -19.39 9.24 -6.84
CA ALA A 198 -19.52 10.68 -6.88
C ALA A 198 -20.99 11.08 -6.79
N ASN A 199 -21.24 12.05 -5.92
CA ASN A 199 -22.48 12.80 -5.78
C ASN A 199 -22.07 14.24 -5.39
N ASP A 200 -22.08 15.24 -6.26
CA ASP A 200 -22.67 15.22 -7.60
C ASP A 200 -21.69 14.96 -8.75
N ALA A 201 -20.50 15.55 -8.77
CA ALA A 201 -19.59 15.35 -9.89
C ALA A 201 -18.12 15.36 -9.49
N VAL A 202 -17.33 14.44 -10.04
CA VAL A 202 -15.87 14.45 -9.95
C VAL A 202 -15.27 14.42 -11.35
N TYR A 203 -14.34 15.33 -11.61
CA TYR A 203 -13.54 15.40 -12.82
C TYR A 203 -12.08 15.08 -12.49
N LEU A 204 -11.40 14.38 -13.40
CA LEU A 204 -9.99 14.03 -13.28
C LEU A 204 -9.19 14.52 -14.48
N TRP A 205 -8.00 15.03 -14.22
CA TRP A 205 -6.96 15.28 -15.21
C TRP A 205 -5.63 14.71 -14.70
N THR A 206 -4.84 14.19 -15.62
CA THR A 206 -3.49 13.71 -15.39
C THR A 206 -2.52 14.31 -16.41
N GLY A 207 -1.23 14.36 -16.07
CA GLY A 207 -0.19 14.87 -16.95
C GLY A 207 -0.26 16.38 -17.17
N ALA A 208 0.26 16.84 -18.31
CA ALA A 208 0.41 18.27 -18.60
C ALA A 208 -0.91 19.07 -18.48
N LYS A 209 -2.03 18.46 -18.89
CA LYS A 209 -3.34 19.11 -18.82
C LYS A 209 -3.81 19.35 -17.39
N ALA A 210 -3.43 18.49 -16.43
CA ALA A 210 -3.74 18.73 -15.02
C ALA A 210 -3.05 19.99 -14.51
N TYR A 211 -1.82 20.24 -14.96
CA TYR A 211 -1.04 21.42 -14.60
C TYR A 211 -1.58 22.70 -15.23
N SER A 212 -1.90 22.69 -16.52
CA SER A 212 -2.41 23.84 -17.27
C SER A 212 -3.24 23.40 -18.47
N GLY A 213 -4.29 24.15 -18.79
CA GLY A 213 -5.18 23.91 -19.93
C GLY A 213 -6.30 22.90 -19.65
N TRP A 214 -6.54 22.54 -18.39
CA TRP A 214 -7.65 21.65 -18.01
C TRP A 214 -9.00 22.29 -18.32
N THR A 215 -9.90 21.59 -18.99
CA THR A 215 -11.28 22.05 -19.27
C THR A 215 -12.23 20.94 -18.92
N ASP A 216 -13.48 21.28 -18.65
CA ASP A 216 -14.54 20.28 -18.49
C ASP A 216 -14.56 19.30 -19.67
N ALA A 217 -14.35 19.77 -20.91
CA ALA A 217 -14.32 18.95 -22.12
C ALA A 217 -13.13 17.97 -22.20
N ASN A 218 -11.96 18.31 -21.64
CA ASN A 218 -10.74 17.51 -21.79
C ASN A 218 -10.36 16.66 -20.56
N ALA A 219 -11.27 16.50 -19.60
CA ALA A 219 -11.07 15.59 -18.46
C ALA A 219 -10.77 14.15 -18.93
N ASP A 220 -9.82 13.49 -18.26
CA ASP A 220 -9.50 12.07 -18.45
C ASP A 220 -10.64 11.16 -18.01
N ALA A 221 -11.34 11.56 -16.93
CA ALA A 221 -12.47 10.83 -16.39
C ALA A 221 -13.49 11.81 -15.79
N LYS A 222 -14.76 11.43 -15.85
CA LYS A 222 -15.88 12.14 -15.26
C LYS A 222 -16.80 11.14 -14.57
N ALA A 223 -16.97 11.27 -13.27
CA ALA A 223 -17.98 10.55 -12.50
C ALA A 223 -19.09 11.55 -12.19
N LEU A 224 -20.23 11.41 -12.87
CA LEU A 224 -21.33 12.37 -12.82
C LEU A 224 -22.57 11.68 -12.26
N TYR A 225 -23.19 12.29 -11.25
CA TYR A 225 -24.41 11.80 -10.61
C TYR A 225 -25.60 12.09 -11.51
N ASP A 226 -26.36 11.04 -11.82
CA ASP A 226 -27.63 11.15 -12.53
C ASP A 226 -28.70 11.58 -11.53
N GLN A 227 -29.09 12.86 -11.58
CA GLN A 227 -30.07 13.37 -10.63
C GLN A 227 -31.47 12.80 -10.84
N PRO A 228 -32.02 12.71 -12.07
CA PRO A 228 -33.34 12.11 -12.31
C PRO A 228 -33.50 10.68 -11.80
N ASP A 229 -32.51 9.82 -12.06
CA ASP A 229 -32.58 8.39 -11.72
C ASP A 229 -31.85 8.04 -10.41
N HIS A 230 -31.26 9.05 -9.75
CA HIS A 230 -30.50 8.94 -8.50
C HIS A 230 -29.34 7.93 -8.58
N ILE A 231 -28.64 7.89 -9.72
CA ILE A 231 -27.53 6.97 -9.95
C ILE A 231 -26.21 7.65 -9.65
N ALA A 232 -25.45 7.08 -8.72
CA ALA A 232 -24.13 7.60 -8.36
C ALA A 232 -23.15 7.55 -9.54
N GLY A 233 -22.40 8.65 -9.71
CA GLY A 233 -21.36 8.74 -10.71
C GLY A 233 -20.19 7.79 -10.41
N ARG A 234 -19.64 7.17 -11.46
CA ARG A 234 -18.46 6.30 -11.37
C ARG A 234 -17.56 6.50 -12.57
N ALA A 235 -16.25 6.43 -12.39
CA ALA A 235 -15.30 6.43 -13.49
C ALA A 235 -14.00 5.73 -13.11
N SER A 236 -13.24 5.29 -14.13
CA SER A 236 -11.91 4.73 -13.97
C SER A 236 -11.03 5.20 -15.12
N PHE A 237 -9.77 5.52 -14.83
CA PHE A 237 -8.79 5.95 -15.81
C PHE A 237 -7.43 5.31 -15.54
N ARG A 238 -6.72 4.97 -16.62
CA ARG A 238 -5.42 4.31 -16.54
C ARG A 238 -4.40 5.10 -17.34
N PHE A 239 -3.24 5.33 -16.75
CA PHE A 239 -2.13 5.98 -17.41
C PHE A 239 -0.82 5.24 -17.13
N SER A 240 0.01 5.10 -18.16
CA SER A 240 1.31 4.44 -18.05
C SER A 240 2.43 5.46 -17.99
N VAL A 241 3.31 5.34 -17.01
CA VAL A 241 4.38 6.31 -16.76
C VAL A 241 5.72 5.63 -16.49
N PRO A 242 6.85 6.25 -16.87
CA PRO A 242 8.18 5.80 -16.48
C PRO A 242 8.39 5.93 -14.97
N ALA A 243 9.23 5.04 -14.41
CA ALA A 243 9.75 5.18 -13.06
C ALA A 243 10.55 6.49 -12.90
N GLY A 244 10.54 7.06 -11.70
CA GLY A 244 11.27 8.27 -11.33
C GLY A 244 10.67 9.57 -11.87
N THR A 245 9.38 9.58 -12.23
CA THR A 245 8.71 10.76 -12.81
C THR A 245 7.65 11.33 -11.88
N TYR A 246 7.44 12.64 -11.95
CA TYR A 246 6.34 13.31 -11.26
C TYR A 246 5.21 13.53 -12.25
N VAL A 247 4.05 12.97 -11.95
CA VAL A 247 2.85 13.05 -12.80
C VAL A 247 1.90 14.06 -12.17
N PRO A 248 1.70 15.23 -12.79
CA PRO A 248 0.70 16.17 -12.30
C PRO A 248 -0.68 15.49 -12.34
N VAL A 249 -1.43 15.63 -11.26
CA VAL A 249 -2.81 15.19 -11.16
C VAL A 249 -3.66 16.30 -10.61
N ARG A 250 -4.87 16.40 -11.13
CA ARG A 250 -5.90 17.31 -10.65
C ARG A 250 -7.19 16.57 -10.60
N PHE A 251 -7.91 16.75 -9.51
CA PHE A 251 -9.30 16.35 -9.47
C PHE A 251 -10.14 17.51 -8.92
N PHE A 252 -11.37 17.54 -9.39
CA PHE A 252 -12.28 18.64 -9.12
C PHE A 252 -13.64 18.05 -8.77
N TYR A 253 -14.07 18.29 -7.54
CA TYR A 253 -15.36 17.85 -7.04
C TYR A 253 -16.35 19.02 -7.06
N GLY A 254 -17.53 18.79 -7.59
CA GLY A 254 -18.67 19.71 -7.55
C GLY A 254 -19.78 19.10 -6.74
N GLN A 255 -20.23 19.84 -5.73
CA GLN A 255 -21.42 19.54 -4.94
C GLN A 255 -22.55 20.48 -5.32
N ALA A 256 -23.72 19.93 -5.58
CA ALA A 256 -24.93 20.66 -5.91
C ALA A 256 -25.81 20.80 -4.65
N GLN A 257 -27.11 20.64 -4.80
CA GLN A 257 -28.08 20.73 -3.71
C GLN A 257 -27.94 19.54 -2.75
N TYR A 258 -28.30 19.76 -1.48
CA TYR A 258 -28.32 18.73 -0.42
C TYR A 258 -26.93 18.21 -0.07
N GLY A 259 -26.87 17.12 0.70
CA GLY A 259 -25.63 16.44 1.04
C GLY A 259 -25.20 15.45 -0.04
N GLY A 260 -23.89 15.34 -0.23
CA GLY A 260 -23.29 14.49 -1.26
C GLY A 260 -22.00 13.86 -0.76
N GLY A 261 -21.18 13.41 -1.70
CA GLY A 261 -19.86 12.93 -1.40
C GLY A 261 -19.12 12.33 -2.56
N PHE A 262 -17.85 12.00 -2.34
CA PHE A 262 -17.06 11.28 -3.32
C PHE A 262 -15.97 10.41 -2.69
N SER A 263 -15.59 9.38 -3.44
CA SER A 263 -14.44 8.52 -3.16
C SER A 263 -13.46 8.60 -4.31
N PHE A 264 -12.18 8.46 -4.00
CA PHE A 264 -11.13 8.56 -4.99
C PHE A 264 -9.97 7.68 -4.59
N ASN A 265 -9.53 6.78 -5.47
CA ASN A 265 -8.41 5.90 -5.23
C ASN A 265 -7.39 6.01 -6.36
N VAL A 266 -6.10 5.97 -6.00
CA VAL A 266 -5.00 5.80 -6.95
C VAL A 266 -4.22 4.55 -6.58
N THR A 267 -4.12 3.63 -7.52
CA THR A 267 -3.41 2.36 -7.36
C THR A 267 -2.18 2.32 -8.26
N ALA A 268 -1.02 2.06 -7.66
CA ALA A 268 0.26 1.88 -8.34
C ALA A 268 0.34 0.54 -9.08
N PRO A 269 1.31 0.35 -10.01
CA PRO A 269 1.47 -0.89 -10.76
C PRO A 269 1.64 -2.15 -9.90
N SER A 270 2.27 -2.03 -8.73
CA SER A 270 2.39 -3.10 -7.73
C SER A 270 1.07 -3.50 -7.05
N GLY A 271 -0.01 -2.74 -7.25
CA GLY A 271 -1.28 -2.90 -6.54
C GLY A 271 -1.37 -2.09 -5.25
N GLN A 272 -0.32 -1.35 -4.87
CA GLN A 272 -0.36 -0.44 -3.73
C GLN A 272 -1.33 0.72 -3.98
N VAL A 273 -2.28 0.93 -3.06
CA VAL A 273 -3.07 2.16 -3.03
C VAL A 273 -2.23 3.28 -2.44
N ILE A 274 -2.01 4.35 -3.21
CA ILE A 274 -1.16 5.49 -2.82
C ILE A 274 -1.95 6.77 -2.57
N VAL A 275 -3.25 6.77 -2.88
CA VAL A 275 -4.21 7.80 -2.49
C VAL A 275 -5.53 7.08 -2.24
N SER A 276 -6.19 7.38 -1.13
CA SER A 276 -7.60 7.05 -0.90
C SER A 276 -8.23 8.02 0.11
N ASP A 277 -9.52 7.84 0.38
CA ASP A 277 -10.24 8.49 1.48
C ASP A 277 -9.81 7.98 2.87
N TRP A 278 -9.21 6.80 2.94
CA TRP A 278 -8.70 6.17 4.18
C TRP A 278 -7.19 6.29 4.34
N GLU A 279 -6.47 6.51 3.24
CA GLU A 279 -5.01 6.64 3.23
C GLU A 279 -4.63 8.08 3.58
N THR A 280 -4.52 8.33 4.88
CA THR A 280 -4.19 9.65 5.44
C THR A 280 -2.72 10.03 5.29
N PHE A 281 -1.89 9.18 4.66
CA PHE A 281 -0.51 9.51 4.38
C PHE A 281 0.04 8.77 3.16
N SER A 282 0.61 9.51 2.21
CA SER A 282 1.35 8.90 1.09
C SER A 282 2.67 9.64 0.87
N PRO A 283 3.81 8.94 0.95
CA PRO A 283 5.10 9.56 0.68
C PRO A 283 5.33 9.77 -0.83
N TYR A 284 4.42 9.27 -1.68
CA TYR A 284 4.48 9.37 -3.15
C TYR A 284 3.61 10.49 -3.70
N VAL A 285 2.93 11.25 -2.86
CA VAL A 285 2.12 12.40 -3.27
C VAL A 285 2.79 13.66 -2.76
N VAL A 286 3.14 14.55 -3.68
CA VAL A 286 3.81 15.81 -3.37
C VAL A 286 3.21 16.97 -4.14
N ARG A 287 3.25 18.16 -3.56
CA ARG A 287 2.77 19.42 -4.14
C ARG A 287 3.77 20.04 -5.11
N TYR A 288 5.06 19.73 -4.94
CA TYR A 288 6.18 20.16 -5.78
C TYR A 288 7.43 19.31 -5.51
N SER A 289 8.43 19.33 -6.39
CA SER A 289 9.76 18.72 -6.15
C SER A 289 10.67 19.66 -5.37
N CYS A 290 11.65 19.10 -4.65
CA CYS A 290 12.56 19.90 -3.83
C CYS A 290 13.55 20.75 -4.64
N ASP A 291 13.77 20.42 -5.92
CA ASP A 291 14.52 21.25 -6.86
C ASP A 291 13.68 22.39 -7.48
N GLY A 292 12.37 22.42 -7.21
CA GLY A 292 11.42 23.41 -7.74
C GLY A 292 11.25 23.42 -9.27
N THR A 293 11.87 22.49 -10.00
CA THR A 293 11.97 22.53 -11.47
C THR A 293 11.47 21.25 -12.13
N THR A 294 11.75 20.08 -11.54
CA THR A 294 11.27 18.78 -12.10
C THR A 294 9.76 18.62 -11.94
N ALA A 295 9.21 19.10 -10.82
CA ALA A 295 7.78 19.24 -10.55
C ALA A 295 7.55 20.62 -9.91
N PRO A 296 7.43 21.69 -10.71
CA PRO A 296 7.24 23.02 -10.17
C PRO A 296 5.93 23.11 -9.38
N ALA A 297 5.82 24.06 -8.47
CA ALA A 297 4.54 24.32 -7.82
C ALA A 297 3.47 24.61 -8.88
N PHE A 298 2.24 24.13 -8.63
CA PHE A 298 1.09 24.52 -9.43
C PHE A 298 0.85 26.03 -9.32
N PRO A 299 0.31 26.68 -10.37
CA PRO A 299 -0.14 28.06 -10.26
C PRO A 299 -1.12 28.23 -9.10
N ALA A 300 -1.14 29.41 -8.48
CA ALA A 300 -2.09 29.68 -7.41
C ALA A 300 -3.52 29.51 -7.91
N PHE A 301 -4.36 28.87 -7.10
CA PHE A 301 -5.80 28.78 -7.31
C PHE A 301 -6.41 30.15 -7.65
N GLY A 302 -7.29 30.19 -8.65
CA GLY A 302 -7.89 31.43 -9.16
C GLY A 302 -6.98 32.26 -10.07
N ARG A 303 -5.81 31.74 -10.46
CA ARG A 303 -4.88 32.33 -11.44
C ARG A 303 -4.35 31.29 -12.43
N GLU A 304 -5.14 30.25 -12.68
CA GLU A 304 -4.77 29.10 -13.50
C GLU A 304 -5.14 29.33 -14.97
N THR A 305 -4.60 28.50 -15.87
CA THR A 305 -4.82 28.58 -17.33
C THR A 305 -5.42 27.29 -17.87
#